data_AF-A0A951P3M6-F1
#
_entry.id   AF-A0A951P3M6-F1
#
_cell.length_a   1.000
_cell.length_b   1.000
_cell.length_c   1.000
_cell.angle_alpha   90.00
_cell.angle_beta   90.00
_cell.angle_gamma   90.00
#
_symmetry.space_group_name_H-M   'P 1'
#
loop_
_entity.id
_entity.type
_entity.pdbx_description
1 polymer ?
#
loop_
_entity_poly.entity_id
_entity_poly.type
_entity_poly.pdbx_seq_one_letter_code
_entity_poly.pdbx_strand_id
1 'polypeptide(L)' 'MTWKGVSPIVHLLHQNYEKAIKVLSPELETYLPFWQRSELLPKWDITIVPTS' A
#
# COMPACT_ATOMS: atom_id res chain seq x y z
N MET A 1 -8.04 -6.17 26.61
CA MET A 1 -6.92 -5.31 26.18
C MET A 1 -7.44 -3.92 25.91
N THR A 2 -7.06 -2.95 26.75
CA THR A 2 -7.41 -1.53 26.62
C THR A 2 -6.11 -0.77 26.38
N TRP A 3 -6.05 0.02 25.32
CA TRP A 3 -4.88 0.86 25.06
C TRP A 3 -5.16 2.24 25.65
N LYS A 4 -4.33 2.66 26.62
CA LYS A 4 -4.50 3.93 27.37
C LYS A 4 -5.90 4.13 27.98
N GLY A 5 -6.52 3.06 28.49
CA GLY A 5 -7.84 3.14 29.13
C GLY A 5 -9.02 3.29 28.16
N VAL A 6 -8.77 3.32 26.85
CA VAL A 6 -9.80 3.37 25.81
C VAL A 6 -9.97 1.98 25.22
N SER A 7 -11.22 1.52 25.10
CA SER A 7 -11.55 0.30 24.38
C SER A 7 -11.28 0.54 22.88
N PRO A 8 -10.54 -0.36 22.20
CA PRO A 8 -10.27 -0.20 20.78
C PRO A 8 -11.58 -0.18 20.00
N ILE A 9 -11.73 0.84 19.15
CA ILE A 9 -12.87 0.93 18.22
C ILE A 9 -12.54 -0.02 17.07
N VAL A 10 -13.22 -1.16 17.04
CA VAL A 10 -13.06 -2.17 15.98
C VAL A 10 -14.23 -2.02 15.01
N HIS A 11 -13.95 -1.53 13.80
CA HIS A 11 -14.93 -1.51 12.72
C HIS A 11 -14.76 -2.78 11.88
N LEU A 12 -15.77 -3.65 11.91
CA LEU A 12 -15.83 -4.80 11.01
C LEU A 12 -16.35 -4.33 9.65
N LEU A 13 -15.44 -4.20 8.69
CA LEU A 13 -15.77 -3.86 7.31
C LEU A 13 -16.41 -5.08 6.64
N HIS A 14 -17.73 -5.01 6.41
CA HIS A 14 -18.50 -6.05 5.71
C HIS A 14 -18.47 -5.90 4.19
N GLN A 15 -17.82 -4.85 3.70
CA GLN A 15 -17.67 -4.62 2.27
C GLN A 15 -16.57 -5.53 1.75
N ASN A 16 -16.90 -6.37 0.77
CA ASN A 16 -15.87 -6.92 -0.10
C ASN A 16 -15.22 -5.72 -0.79
N TYR A 17 -13.95 -5.47 -0.49
CA TYR A 17 -13.13 -4.64 -1.35
C TYR A 17 -13.20 -5.27 -2.73
N GLU A 18 -13.80 -4.59 -3.69
CA GLU A 18 -13.77 -5.03 -5.08
C GLU A 18 -12.32 -5.32 -5.43
N LYS A 19 -12.10 -6.51 -6.01
CA LYS A 19 -10.76 -7.07 -6.28
C LYS A 19 -9.80 -5.95 -6.65
N ALA A 20 -8.71 -5.87 -5.88
CA ALA A 20 -7.58 -5.00 -6.14
C ALA A 20 -7.39 -4.80 -7.64
N ILE A 21 -7.45 -3.54 -8.09
CA ILE A 21 -7.25 -3.17 -9.48
C ILE A 21 -5.88 -3.71 -9.88
N LYS A 22 -5.87 -4.73 -10.75
CA LYS A 22 -4.65 -5.26 -11.34
C LYS A 22 -4.37 -4.45 -12.59
N VAL A 23 -3.35 -3.62 -12.51
CA VAL A 23 -2.80 -2.93 -13.67
C VAL A 23 -2.22 -3.97 -14.62
N LEU A 24 -2.46 -3.86 -15.92
CA LEU A 24 -1.87 -4.74 -16.91
C LEU A 24 -0.35 -4.54 -16.92
N SER A 25 0.44 -5.60 -17.13
CA SER A 25 1.91 -5.51 -17.18
C SER A 25 2.46 -4.35 -18.04
N PRO A 26 1.98 -4.09 -19.27
CA PRO A 26 2.47 -2.97 -20.08
C PRO A 26 2.16 -1.59 -19.50
N GLU A 27 1.02 -1.44 -18.81
CA GLU A 27 0.68 -0.19 -18.14
C GLU A 27 1.58 0.03 -16.91
N LEU A 28 1.91 -1.05 -16.19
CA LEU A 28 2.79 -1.03 -15.02
C LEU A 28 4.23 -0.62 -15.38
N GLU A 29 4.73 -1.07 -16.55
CA GLU A 29 6.10 -0.78 -17.00
C GLU A 29 6.41 0.71 -17.05
N THR A 30 5.43 1.54 -17.41
CA THR A 30 5.56 3.00 -17.44
C THR A 30 5.87 3.58 -16.04
N TYR A 31 5.44 2.90 -14.98
CA TYR A 31 5.59 3.37 -13.60
C TYR A 31 6.82 2.82 -12.88
N LEU A 32 7.38 1.69 -13.35
CA LEU A 32 8.56 1.05 -12.75
C LEU A 32 9.76 1.98 -12.57
N PRO A 33 10.08 2.91 -13.49
CA PRO A 33 11.20 3.85 -13.31
C PRO A 33 11.06 4.78 -12.10
N PHE A 34 9.83 5.06 -11.66
CA PHE A 34 9.56 5.92 -10.50
C PHE A 34 9.63 5.17 -9.17
N TRP A 35 9.68 3.84 -9.20
CA TRP A 35 9.64 3.01 -8.00
C TRP A 35 11.04 2.86 -7.43
N GLN A 36 11.34 3.64 -6.39
CA GLN A 36 12.59 3.53 -5.66
C GLN A 36 12.43 2.45 -4.59
N ARG A 37 13.07 1.30 -4.81
CA ARG A 37 13.13 0.22 -3.81
C ARG A 37 14.24 0.50 -2.83
N SER A 38 13.95 0.31 -1.55
CA SER A 38 14.98 0.28 -0.51
C SER A 38 15.66 -1.08 -0.49
N GLU A 39 16.99 -1.09 -0.40
CA GLU A 39 17.77 -2.34 -0.25
C GLU A 39 17.62 -2.97 1.15
N LEU A 40 17.19 -2.17 2.13
CA LEU A 40 17.12 -2.58 3.54
C LEU A 40 15.71 -3.02 3.95
N LEU A 41 14.70 -2.73 3.14
CA LEU A 41 13.30 -2.98 3.45
C LEU A 41 12.72 -4.09 2.57
N PRO A 42 11.59 -4.70 2.99
CA PRO A 42 10.93 -5.73 2.21
C PRO A 42 10.59 -5.28 0.79
N LYS A 43 10.53 -6.22 -0.17
CA LYS A 43 10.30 -5.95 -1.60
C LYS A 43 9.08 -5.09 -1.95
N TRP A 44 8.11 -5.01 -1.04
CA TRP A 44 6.87 -4.25 -1.19
C TRP A 44 6.98 -2.81 -0.68
N ASP A 45 8.11 -2.42 -0.08
CA ASP A 45 8.42 -1.05 0.30
C ASP A 45 8.92 -0.28 -0.91
N ILE A 46 8.09 0.66 -1.38
CA ILE A 46 8.34 1.47 -2.58
C ILE A 46 8.15 2.93 -2.20
N THR A 47 9.17 3.74 -2.44
CA THR A 47 9.10 5.20 -2.30
C THR A 47 8.88 5.83 -3.68
N ILE A 48 7.89 6.71 -3.79
CA ILE A 48 7.63 7.51 -4.99
C ILE A 48 7.96 8.97 -4.65
N VAL A 49 8.94 9.56 -5.33
CA VAL A 49 9.30 10.96 -5.15
C VAL A 49 8.71 11.77 -6.30
N PRO A 50 7.90 12.81 -6.03
CA PRO A 50 7.36 13.66 -7.08
C PRO A 50 8.49 14.47 -7.74
N THR A 51 8.54 14.45 -9.08
CA THR A 51 9.36 15.39 -9.86
C THR A 51 8.65 16.74 -9.96
N SER A 52 9.36 17.81 -9.61
CA SER A 52 8.95 19.22 -9.72
C SER A 52 8.88 19.71 -11.16
#